data_AF-A0A928V2X0-F1
#
_entry.id   AF-A0A928V2X0-F1
#
_cell.length_a   1.000
_cell.length_b   1.000
_cell.length_c   1.000
_cell.angle_alpha   90.00
_cell.angle_beta   90.00
_cell.angle_gamma   90.00
#
_symmetry.space_group_name_H-M   'P 1'
#
loop_
_entity.id
_entity.type
_entity.pdbx_description
1 polymer ?
#
loop_
_entity_poly.entity_id
_entity_poly.type
_entity_poly.pdbx_seq_one_letter_code
_entity_poly.pdbx_strand_id
1 'polypeptide(L)'
;MSILSRLASSLNRKDEIPNQELAKEIIAQQNKDAVKELMDNLSNKNKDIQSDCIKALYEIGAVDPSLIAGYTPEFVALLSSKNNRLQWGAMTALHAIATVKPAVIYHALPQIIAAADKGSVITNDQCVAILVQLASVPAYADDAFQLLIERLKKSPTNQLSMYAEQIFPIVSDSNRQLFAETLASRLPEVEKESKQKRIEKVIRKCNR
;
A
#
# COMPACT_ATOMS: atom_id res chain seq x y z
N MET A 1 -18.86 6.62 -25.16
CA MET A 1 -19.72 6.00 -24.12
C MET A 1 -18.93 6.04 -22.83
N SER A 2 -19.53 6.45 -21.72
CA SER A 2 -18.85 6.53 -20.42
C SER A 2 -18.31 5.15 -20.02
N ILE A 3 -17.09 5.09 -19.47
CA ILE A 3 -16.57 3.81 -18.95
C ILE A 3 -17.33 3.32 -17.71
N LEU A 4 -18.10 4.20 -17.06
CA LEU A 4 -18.88 3.86 -15.86
C LEU A 4 -19.91 2.77 -16.14
N SER A 5 -20.50 2.74 -17.35
CA SER A 5 -21.48 1.71 -17.72
C SER A 5 -20.88 0.29 -17.79
N ARG A 6 -19.55 0.17 -17.67
CA ARG A 6 -18.79 -1.08 -17.69
C ARG A 6 -18.34 -1.53 -16.30
N LEU A 7 -18.56 -0.71 -15.27
CA LEU A 7 -18.23 -1.06 -13.89
C LEU A 7 -19.17 -2.15 -13.37
N ALA A 8 -18.67 -2.96 -12.43
CA ALA A 8 -19.40 -4.10 -11.88
C ALA A 8 -20.80 -3.73 -11.37
N SER A 9 -20.91 -2.67 -10.57
CA SER A 9 -22.18 -2.14 -10.06
C SER A 9 -23.13 -1.70 -11.17
N SER A 10 -22.63 -1.08 -12.23
CA SER A 10 -23.45 -0.66 -13.38
C SER A 10 -23.95 -1.83 -14.21
N LEU A 11 -23.25 -2.97 -14.14
CA LEU A 11 -23.64 -4.24 -14.73
C LEU A 11 -24.46 -5.13 -13.79
N ASN A 12 -24.84 -4.64 -12.60
CA ASN A 12 -25.50 -5.41 -11.54
C ASN A 12 -24.74 -6.68 -11.12
N ARG A 13 -23.40 -6.66 -11.21
CA ARG A 13 -22.53 -7.75 -10.77
C ARG A 13 -22.02 -7.49 -9.36
N LYS A 14 -21.89 -8.57 -8.59
CA LYS A 14 -21.35 -8.53 -7.21
C LYS A 14 -19.84 -8.83 -7.14
N ASP A 15 -19.27 -9.35 -8.22
CA ASP A 15 -17.84 -9.63 -8.32
C ASP A 15 -17.07 -8.45 -8.92
N GLU A 16 -15.76 -8.42 -8.67
CA GLU A 16 -14.88 -7.33 -9.12
C GLU A 16 -14.29 -7.57 -10.52
N ILE A 17 -14.66 -8.67 -11.19
CA ILE A 17 -14.10 -9.09 -12.48
C ILE A 17 -14.27 -7.99 -13.55
N PRO A 18 -15.44 -7.34 -13.71
CA PRO A 18 -15.59 -6.27 -14.70
C PRO A 18 -14.60 -5.12 -14.51
N ASN A 19 -14.33 -4.75 -13.27
CA ASN A 19 -13.41 -3.65 -12.94
C ASN A 19 -11.96 -4.04 -13.27
N GLN A 20 -11.59 -5.31 -13.08
CA GLN A 20 -10.27 -5.85 -13.43
C GLN A 20 -10.07 -5.95 -14.94
N GLU A 21 -11.07 -6.42 -15.68
CA GLU A 21 -11.02 -6.46 -17.15
C GLU A 21 -11.00 -5.05 -17.75
N LEU A 22 -11.77 -4.11 -17.18
CA LEU A 22 -11.71 -2.71 -17.57
C LEU A 22 -10.32 -2.12 -17.32
N ALA A 23 -9.69 -2.39 -16.17
CA ALA A 23 -8.34 -1.94 -15.88
C ALA A 23 -7.32 -2.48 -16.92
N LYS A 24 -7.37 -3.77 -17.25
CA LYS A 24 -6.51 -4.39 -18.28
C LYS A 24 -6.66 -3.72 -19.63
N GLU A 25 -7.89 -3.42 -20.05
CA GLU A 25 -8.14 -2.73 -21.31
C GLU A 25 -7.58 -1.30 -21.30
N ILE A 26 -7.79 -0.56 -20.21
CA ILE A 26 -7.26 0.81 -20.05
C ILE A 26 -5.73 0.81 -20.15
N ILE A 27 -5.06 -0.16 -19.51
CA ILE A 27 -3.60 -0.33 -19.60
C ILE A 27 -3.17 -0.63 -21.03
N ALA A 28 -3.82 -1.61 -21.70
CA ALA A 28 -3.48 -2.03 -23.06
C ALA A 28 -3.63 -0.90 -24.08
N GLN A 29 -4.61 -0.03 -23.88
CA GLN A 29 -4.87 1.13 -24.74
C GLN A 29 -4.12 2.40 -24.30
N GLN A 30 -3.44 2.38 -23.14
CA GLN A 30 -2.85 3.56 -22.52
C GLN A 30 -3.85 4.73 -22.39
N ASN A 31 -5.10 4.39 -22.05
CA ASN A 31 -6.24 5.30 -22.15
C ASN A 31 -6.31 6.27 -20.95
N LYS A 32 -5.63 7.41 -21.06
CA LYS A 32 -5.57 8.44 -20.01
C LYS A 32 -6.92 9.10 -19.74
N ASP A 33 -7.78 9.22 -20.75
CA ASP A 33 -9.12 9.80 -20.57
C ASP A 33 -10.01 8.89 -19.70
N ALA A 34 -9.90 7.57 -19.88
CA ALA A 34 -10.57 6.60 -19.02
C ALA A 34 -10.04 6.66 -17.58
N VAL A 35 -8.71 6.77 -17.38
CA VAL A 35 -8.14 6.97 -16.03
C VAL A 35 -8.71 8.24 -15.39
N LYS A 36 -8.74 9.34 -16.14
CA LYS A 36 -9.32 10.60 -15.67
C LYS A 36 -10.79 10.44 -15.28
N GLU A 37 -11.58 9.75 -16.11
CA GLU A 37 -13.00 9.50 -15.81
C GLU A 37 -13.18 8.66 -14.53
N LEU A 38 -12.33 7.66 -14.28
CA LEU A 38 -12.34 6.91 -13.01
C LEU A 38 -12.02 7.82 -11.82
N MET A 39 -10.99 8.68 -11.95
CA MET A 39 -10.58 9.62 -10.90
C MET A 39 -11.69 10.62 -10.56
N ASP A 40 -12.31 11.22 -11.58
CA ASP A 40 -13.41 12.18 -11.45
C ASP A 40 -14.63 11.56 -10.73
N ASN A 41 -14.77 10.23 -10.76
CA ASN A 41 -15.87 9.49 -10.14
C ASN A 41 -15.55 8.91 -8.74
N LEU A 42 -14.38 9.19 -8.17
CA LEU A 42 -14.09 8.85 -6.76
C LEU A 42 -14.93 9.67 -5.78
N SER A 43 -15.49 10.80 -6.21
CA SER A 43 -16.46 11.61 -5.46
C SER A 43 -17.91 11.40 -5.91
N ASN A 44 -18.21 10.34 -6.67
CA ASN A 44 -19.56 10.08 -7.17
C ASN A 44 -20.58 9.92 -6.01
N LYS A 45 -21.84 10.33 -6.20
CA LYS A 45 -22.88 10.18 -5.17
C LYS A 45 -23.17 8.70 -4.85
N ASN A 46 -22.97 7.80 -5.80
CA ASN A 46 -23.13 6.37 -5.61
C ASN A 46 -21.82 5.74 -5.09
N LYS A 47 -21.87 5.19 -3.87
CA LYS A 47 -20.72 4.54 -3.21
C LYS A 47 -20.25 3.27 -3.91
N ASP A 48 -21.12 2.60 -4.66
CA ASP A 48 -20.73 1.41 -5.41
C ASP A 48 -19.87 1.81 -6.62
N ILE A 49 -20.24 2.91 -7.31
CA ILE A 49 -19.43 3.49 -8.37
C ILE A 49 -18.07 3.96 -7.83
N GLN A 50 -18.04 4.62 -6.67
CA GLN A 50 -16.78 5.01 -6.02
C GLN A 50 -15.87 3.79 -5.78
N SER A 51 -16.45 2.72 -5.28
CA SER A 51 -15.76 1.47 -4.92
C SER A 51 -15.20 0.74 -6.14
N ASP A 52 -15.97 0.73 -7.23
CA ASP A 52 -15.54 0.14 -8.50
C ASP A 52 -14.47 0.99 -9.18
N CYS A 53 -14.59 2.32 -9.11
CA CYS A 53 -13.58 3.22 -9.67
C CYS A 53 -12.23 3.06 -8.97
N ILE A 54 -12.21 3.08 -7.63
CA ILE A 54 -10.94 2.90 -6.89
C ILE A 54 -10.36 1.51 -7.12
N LYS A 55 -11.20 0.48 -7.27
CA LYS A 55 -10.78 -0.87 -7.64
C LYS A 55 -10.04 -0.87 -8.98
N ALA A 56 -10.66 -0.34 -10.03
CA ALA A 56 -10.03 -0.27 -11.34
C ALA A 56 -8.71 0.52 -11.28
N LEU A 57 -8.68 1.65 -10.55
CA LEU A 57 -7.48 2.50 -10.44
C LEU A 57 -6.29 1.81 -9.78
N TYR A 58 -6.47 1.07 -8.69
CA TYR A 58 -5.34 0.37 -8.08
C TYR A 58 -4.91 -0.87 -8.88
N GLU A 59 -5.82 -1.50 -9.64
CA GLU A 59 -5.46 -2.58 -10.58
C GLU A 59 -4.64 -2.01 -11.75
N ILE A 60 -4.99 -0.82 -12.25
CA ILE A 60 -4.16 -0.08 -13.22
C ILE A 60 -2.79 0.20 -12.61
N GLY A 61 -2.76 0.76 -11.39
CA GLY A 61 -1.52 1.07 -10.69
C GLY A 61 -0.63 -0.14 -10.47
N ALA A 62 -1.19 -1.31 -10.17
CA ALA A 62 -0.41 -2.53 -9.94
C ALA A 62 0.36 -3.01 -11.18
N VAL A 63 -0.09 -2.66 -12.38
CA VAL A 63 0.54 -3.06 -13.65
C VAL A 63 1.33 -1.90 -14.27
N ASP A 64 0.73 -0.72 -14.35
CA ASP A 64 1.34 0.49 -14.90
C ASP A 64 1.08 1.69 -13.97
N PRO A 65 1.93 1.87 -12.92
CA PRO A 65 1.83 2.98 -11.98
C PRO A 65 1.88 4.35 -12.66
N SER A 66 2.55 4.46 -13.81
CA SER A 66 2.75 5.74 -14.51
C SER A 66 1.43 6.35 -14.99
N LEU A 67 0.44 5.52 -15.32
CA LEU A 67 -0.89 5.98 -15.73
C LEU A 67 -1.64 6.71 -14.61
N ILE A 68 -1.41 6.34 -13.35
CA ILE A 68 -2.10 6.92 -12.19
C ILE A 68 -1.22 7.89 -11.39
N ALA A 69 0.10 7.91 -11.63
CA ALA A 69 1.06 8.74 -10.89
C ALA A 69 0.86 10.25 -11.06
N GLY A 70 0.07 10.69 -12.04
CA GLY A 70 -0.37 12.09 -12.17
C GLY A 70 -1.31 12.52 -11.05
N TYR A 71 -2.02 11.57 -10.43
CA TYR A 71 -3.11 11.81 -9.48
C TYR A 71 -2.71 11.57 -8.01
N THR A 72 -1.41 11.66 -7.70
CA THR A 72 -0.92 11.47 -6.34
C THR A 72 -1.60 12.38 -5.32
N PRO A 73 -1.79 13.70 -5.56
CA PRO A 73 -2.48 14.58 -4.61
C PRO A 73 -3.90 14.09 -4.27
N GLU A 74 -4.64 13.59 -5.26
CA GLU A 74 -6.00 13.10 -5.14
C GLU A 74 -6.04 11.81 -4.30
N PHE A 75 -5.12 10.87 -4.54
CA PHE A 75 -5.00 9.69 -3.68
C PHE A 75 -4.60 10.04 -2.25
N VAL A 76 -3.70 11.01 -2.05
CA VAL A 76 -3.35 11.49 -0.70
C VAL A 76 -4.56 12.11 -0.01
N ALA A 77 -5.39 12.88 -0.72
CA ALA A 77 -6.61 13.44 -0.15
C ALA A 77 -7.60 12.35 0.31
N LEU A 78 -7.72 11.26 -0.45
CA LEU A 78 -8.58 10.11 -0.10
C LEU A 78 -8.16 9.37 1.16
N LEU A 79 -6.93 9.56 1.66
CA LEU A 79 -6.50 8.99 2.93
C LEU A 79 -7.33 9.48 4.13
N SER A 80 -7.94 10.66 4.01
CA SER A 80 -8.85 11.21 5.01
C SER A 80 -10.32 10.77 4.86
N SER A 81 -10.62 9.94 3.86
CA SER A 81 -11.99 9.51 3.56
C SER A 81 -12.58 8.66 4.67
N LYS A 82 -13.84 8.92 5.01
CA LYS A 82 -14.65 8.05 5.88
C LYS A 82 -15.06 6.74 5.21
N ASN A 83 -14.89 6.64 3.88
CA ASN A 83 -15.11 5.41 3.16
C ASN A 83 -13.83 4.57 3.21
N ASN A 84 -13.84 3.52 4.04
CA ASN A 84 -12.72 2.58 4.15
C ASN A 84 -12.32 2.00 2.79
N ARG A 85 -13.28 1.79 1.87
CA ARG A 85 -13.00 1.29 0.51
C ARG A 85 -12.16 2.27 -0.32
N LEU A 86 -12.30 3.57 -0.07
CA LEU A 86 -11.48 4.58 -0.74
C LEU A 86 -10.12 4.72 -0.08
N GLN A 87 -10.06 4.74 1.26
CA GLN A 87 -8.80 4.91 1.99
C GLN A 87 -7.78 3.79 1.69
N TRP A 88 -8.16 2.51 1.83
CA TRP A 88 -7.25 1.39 1.54
C TRP A 88 -6.86 1.29 0.05
N GLY A 89 -7.76 1.70 -0.87
CA GLY A 89 -7.54 1.67 -2.30
C GLY A 89 -6.58 2.77 -2.73
N ALA A 90 -6.73 3.96 -2.12
CA ALA A 90 -5.76 5.04 -2.24
C ALA A 90 -4.39 4.64 -1.68
N MET A 91 -4.32 3.98 -0.52
CA MET A 91 -3.03 3.45 -0.01
C MET A 91 -2.38 2.44 -0.97
N THR A 92 -3.19 1.59 -1.60
CA THR A 92 -2.69 0.60 -2.57
C THR A 92 -2.18 1.29 -3.84
N ALA A 93 -2.88 2.30 -4.34
CA ALA A 93 -2.44 3.13 -5.46
C ALA A 93 -1.15 3.91 -5.13
N LEU A 94 -1.05 4.50 -3.94
CA LEU A 94 0.14 5.22 -3.48
C LEU A 94 1.36 4.30 -3.35
N HIS A 95 1.15 3.07 -2.88
CA HIS A 95 2.20 2.05 -2.87
C HIS A 95 2.71 1.76 -4.29
N ALA A 96 1.82 1.54 -5.25
CA ALA A 96 2.23 1.34 -6.64
C ALA A 96 3.00 2.57 -7.19
N ILE A 97 2.51 3.78 -6.92
CA ILE A 97 3.14 5.04 -7.36
C ILE A 97 4.54 5.22 -6.75
N ALA A 98 4.81 4.69 -5.55
CA ALA A 98 6.11 4.80 -4.91
C ALA A 98 7.25 4.20 -5.76
N THR A 99 6.94 3.26 -6.65
CA THR A 99 7.91 2.65 -7.57
C THR A 99 8.37 3.60 -8.69
N VAL A 100 7.53 4.57 -9.09
CA VAL A 100 7.80 5.50 -10.20
C VAL A 100 7.99 6.95 -9.76
N LYS A 101 7.44 7.34 -8.59
CA LYS A 101 7.56 8.69 -8.01
C LYS A 101 7.90 8.64 -6.51
N PRO A 102 9.04 8.04 -6.11
CA PRO A 102 9.38 7.88 -4.70
C PRO A 102 9.52 9.22 -3.95
N ALA A 103 10.02 10.28 -4.61
CA ALA A 103 10.13 11.62 -4.01
C ALA A 103 8.78 12.20 -3.59
N VAL A 104 7.76 12.08 -4.45
CA VAL A 104 6.42 12.59 -4.17
C VAL A 104 5.77 11.81 -3.02
N ILE A 105 5.96 10.49 -3.00
CA ILE A 105 5.44 9.64 -1.92
C ILE A 105 6.17 9.91 -0.60
N TYR A 106 7.48 10.12 -0.62
CA TYR A 106 8.25 10.50 0.56
C TYR A 106 7.71 11.78 1.20
N HIS A 107 7.42 12.82 0.40
CA HIS A 107 6.80 14.05 0.92
C HIS A 107 5.38 13.85 1.49
N ALA A 108 4.68 12.81 1.06
CA ALA A 108 3.34 12.46 1.56
C ALA A 108 3.37 11.52 2.78
N LEU A 109 4.55 11.11 3.27
CA LEU A 109 4.69 10.19 4.40
C LEU A 109 3.92 10.62 5.65
N PRO A 110 3.89 11.90 6.07
CA PRO A 110 3.10 12.31 7.24
C PRO A 110 1.62 11.92 7.12
N GLN A 111 1.00 12.11 5.94
CA GLN A 111 -0.39 11.74 5.69
C GLN A 111 -0.57 10.22 5.61
N ILE A 112 0.35 9.52 4.96
CA ILE A 112 0.34 8.05 4.81
C ILE A 112 0.43 7.38 6.19
N ILE A 113 1.34 7.84 7.05
CA ILE A 113 1.51 7.33 8.41
C ILE A 113 0.30 7.66 9.27
N ALA A 114 -0.21 8.89 9.22
CA ALA A 114 -1.40 9.29 9.97
C ALA A 114 -2.64 8.46 9.60
N ALA A 115 -2.79 8.14 8.31
CA ALA A 115 -3.84 7.25 7.84
C ALA A 115 -3.65 5.82 8.34
N ALA A 116 -2.43 5.30 8.30
CA ALA A 116 -2.10 3.96 8.80
C ALA A 116 -2.30 3.80 10.31
N ASP A 117 -2.06 4.85 11.10
CA ASP A 117 -2.23 4.85 12.55
C ASP A 117 -3.70 4.77 12.99
N LYS A 118 -4.63 5.28 12.17
CA LYS A 118 -6.07 5.27 12.44
C LYS A 118 -6.84 4.26 11.60
N GLY A 119 -6.17 3.68 10.61
CA GLY A 119 -6.78 2.90 9.54
C GLY A 119 -6.94 1.42 9.88
N SER A 120 -7.40 0.69 8.87
CA SER A 120 -7.54 -0.76 8.93
C SER A 120 -6.18 -1.47 8.88
N VAL A 121 -6.18 -2.78 9.17
CA VAL A 121 -5.02 -3.66 8.98
C VAL A 121 -4.43 -3.51 7.57
N ILE A 122 -5.26 -3.39 6.54
CA ILE A 122 -4.80 -3.29 5.15
C ILE A 122 -4.14 -1.94 4.87
N THR A 123 -4.64 -0.87 5.49
CA THR A 123 -4.02 0.46 5.43
C THR A 123 -2.63 0.42 6.08
N ASN A 124 -2.50 -0.32 7.19
CA ASN A 124 -1.25 -0.58 7.89
C ASN A 124 -0.25 -1.36 7.02
N ASP A 125 -0.71 -2.45 6.39
CA ASP A 125 0.10 -3.30 5.53
C ASP A 125 0.66 -2.52 4.33
N GLN A 126 -0.17 -1.70 3.68
CA GLN A 126 0.29 -0.85 2.57
C GLN A 126 1.27 0.24 3.03
N CYS A 127 1.10 0.79 4.24
CA CYS A 127 2.07 1.74 4.80
C CYS A 127 3.45 1.08 4.97
N VAL A 128 3.50 -0.16 5.48
CA VAL A 128 4.77 -0.88 5.61
C VAL A 128 5.37 -1.15 4.23
N ALA A 129 4.56 -1.56 3.25
CA ALA A 129 5.04 -1.79 1.89
C ALA A 129 5.61 -0.52 1.24
N ILE A 130 4.94 0.64 1.41
CA ILE A 130 5.45 1.95 0.97
C ILE A 130 6.80 2.26 1.62
N LEU A 131 6.92 2.07 2.93
CA LEU A 131 8.15 2.35 3.65
C LEU A 131 9.29 1.41 3.22
N VAL A 132 9.01 0.13 2.96
CA VAL A 132 9.99 -0.81 2.39
C VAL A 132 10.45 -0.35 1.01
N GLN A 133 9.50 0.06 0.15
CA GLN A 133 9.81 0.57 -1.19
C GLN A 133 10.69 1.82 -1.11
N LEU A 134 10.35 2.79 -0.25
CA LEU A 134 11.16 3.98 -0.06
C LEU A 134 12.53 3.65 0.53
N ALA A 135 12.60 2.74 1.49
CA ALA A 135 13.87 2.35 2.11
C ALA A 135 14.81 1.63 1.13
N SER A 136 14.28 1.05 0.05
CA SER A 136 15.08 0.49 -1.05
C SER A 136 15.72 1.56 -1.96
N VAL A 137 15.32 2.83 -1.83
CA VAL A 137 15.87 3.95 -2.58
C VAL A 137 16.92 4.67 -1.71
N PRO A 138 18.19 4.78 -2.15
CA PRO A 138 19.28 5.31 -1.32
C PRO A 138 19.00 6.69 -0.69
N ALA A 139 18.29 7.57 -1.39
CA ALA A 139 17.96 8.91 -0.91
C ALA A 139 17.00 8.92 0.29
N TYR A 140 16.24 7.85 0.52
CA TYR A 140 15.23 7.76 1.58
C TYR A 140 15.49 6.60 2.54
N ALA A 141 16.58 5.86 2.33
CA ALA A 141 16.89 4.60 3.01
C ALA A 141 16.82 4.74 4.54
N ASP A 142 17.59 5.66 5.10
CA ASP A 142 17.73 5.80 6.55
C ASP A 142 16.42 6.25 7.21
N ASP A 143 15.78 7.30 6.68
CA ASP A 143 14.53 7.84 7.23
C ASP A 143 13.39 6.81 7.17
N ALA A 144 13.21 6.18 6.00
CA ALA A 144 12.16 5.19 5.83
C ALA A 144 12.42 3.95 6.69
N PHE A 145 13.69 3.56 6.88
CA PHE A 145 14.04 2.46 7.76
C PHE A 145 13.76 2.78 9.24
N GLN A 146 14.09 3.98 9.71
CA GLN A 146 13.74 4.40 11.07
C GLN A 146 12.22 4.35 11.28
N LEU A 147 11.44 4.81 10.30
CA LEU A 147 9.98 4.70 10.34
C LEU A 147 9.52 3.23 10.37
N LEU A 148 10.15 2.32 9.62
CA LEU A 148 9.87 0.88 9.68
C LEU A 148 10.12 0.30 11.07
N ILE A 149 11.19 0.70 11.75
CA ILE A 149 11.47 0.28 13.13
C ILE A 149 10.34 0.76 14.07
N GLU A 150 9.91 2.02 13.95
CA GLU A 150 8.78 2.53 14.73
C GLU A 150 7.46 1.81 14.42
N ARG A 151 7.23 1.43 13.15
CA ARG A 151 6.09 0.58 12.78
C ARG A 151 6.18 -0.80 13.43
N LEU A 152 7.35 -1.43 13.41
CA LEU A 152 7.56 -2.75 13.99
C LEU A 152 7.30 -2.74 15.49
N LYS A 153 7.71 -1.69 16.21
CA LYS A 153 7.47 -1.55 17.65
C LYS A 153 5.99 -1.58 18.04
N LYS A 154 5.11 -1.02 17.20
CA LYS A 154 3.68 -0.86 17.51
C LYS A 154 2.72 -1.73 16.68
N SER A 155 3.23 -2.47 15.69
CA SER A 155 2.38 -3.25 14.79
C SER A 155 1.63 -4.38 15.51
N PRO A 156 0.46 -4.81 15.01
CA PRO A 156 -0.21 -5.99 15.53
C PRO A 156 0.72 -7.21 15.48
N THR A 157 0.79 -7.98 16.58
CA THR A 157 1.63 -9.20 16.68
C THR A 157 1.31 -10.20 15.55
N ASN A 158 0.05 -10.20 15.10
CA ASN A 158 -0.42 -11.02 13.99
C ASN A 158 0.30 -10.70 12.65
N GLN A 159 0.72 -9.45 12.43
CA GLN A 159 1.42 -9.03 11.21
C GLN A 159 2.95 -9.02 11.35
N LEU A 160 3.48 -9.08 12.58
CA LEU A 160 4.91 -8.93 12.85
C LEU A 160 5.79 -9.87 12.01
N SER A 161 5.42 -11.16 11.88
CA SER A 161 6.16 -12.13 11.06
C SER A 161 6.18 -11.77 9.57
N MET A 162 5.11 -11.19 9.05
CA MET A 162 5.03 -10.78 7.64
C MET A 162 5.86 -9.52 7.41
N TYR A 163 5.77 -8.53 8.30
CA TYR A 163 6.58 -7.31 8.20
C TYR A 163 8.07 -7.62 8.34
N ALA A 164 8.46 -8.52 9.26
CA ALA A 164 9.85 -8.97 9.37
C ALA A 164 10.38 -9.55 8.04
N GLU A 165 9.58 -10.37 7.36
CA GLU A 165 9.96 -10.95 6.06
C GLU A 165 10.01 -9.93 4.93
N GLN A 166 9.13 -8.92 4.93
CA GLN A 166 9.11 -7.84 3.94
C GLN A 166 10.30 -6.88 4.10
N ILE A 167 10.70 -6.59 5.35
CA ILE A 167 11.78 -5.64 5.65
C ILE A 167 13.15 -6.29 5.50
N PHE A 168 13.30 -7.59 5.79
CA PHE A 168 14.59 -8.27 5.74
C PHE A 168 15.43 -8.05 4.46
N PRO A 169 14.87 -8.06 3.24
CA PRO A 169 15.64 -7.85 2.01
C PRO A 169 16.33 -6.48 1.89
N ILE A 170 15.87 -5.46 2.59
CA ILE A 170 16.43 -4.09 2.56
C ILE A 170 17.30 -3.79 3.79
N VAL A 171 17.54 -4.78 4.65
CA VAL A 171 18.42 -4.65 5.82
C VAL A 171 19.87 -4.58 5.35
N SER A 172 20.60 -3.58 5.84
CA SER A 172 22.03 -3.38 5.60
C SER A 172 22.82 -3.62 6.89
N ASP A 173 24.14 -3.71 6.80
CA ASP A 173 24.98 -3.96 7.98
C ASP A 173 24.87 -2.86 9.04
N SER A 174 24.57 -1.62 8.65
CA SER A 174 24.41 -0.50 9.59
C SER A 174 23.11 -0.57 10.41
N ASN A 175 22.06 -1.22 9.90
CA ASN A 175 20.74 -1.22 10.52
C ASN A 175 20.26 -2.61 10.99
N ARG A 176 21.00 -3.65 10.61
CA ARG A 176 20.78 -5.07 10.94
C ARG A 176 20.63 -5.34 12.43
N GLN A 177 21.51 -4.78 13.26
CA GLN A 177 21.46 -4.98 14.71
C GLN A 177 20.16 -4.43 15.29
N LEU A 178 19.84 -3.17 14.97
CA LEU A 178 18.61 -2.50 15.44
C LEU A 178 17.34 -3.27 15.03
N PHE A 179 17.31 -3.78 13.80
CA PHE A 179 16.19 -4.58 13.30
C PHE A 179 16.04 -5.91 14.05
N ALA A 180 17.14 -6.65 14.23
CA ALA A 180 17.13 -7.93 14.95
C ALA A 180 16.70 -7.75 16.42
N GLU A 181 17.22 -6.72 17.09
CA GLU A 181 16.86 -6.39 18.47
C GLU A 181 15.38 -6.01 18.61
N THR A 182 14.85 -5.21 17.67
CA THR A 182 13.43 -4.83 17.65
C THR A 182 12.51 -6.04 17.46
N LEU A 183 12.88 -6.99 16.61
CA LEU A 183 12.11 -8.23 16.45
C LEU A 183 12.22 -9.13 17.69
N ALA A 184 13.40 -9.25 18.28
CA ALA A 184 13.65 -10.07 19.45
C ALA A 184 12.86 -9.54 20.67
N SER A 185 12.80 -8.22 20.87
CA SER A 185 12.07 -7.62 22.00
C SER A 185 10.57 -7.89 21.95
N ARG A 186 10.01 -8.05 20.74
CA ARG A 186 8.59 -8.30 20.52
C ARG A 186 8.22 -9.77 20.38
N LEU A 187 9.19 -10.66 20.21
CA LEU A 187 8.98 -12.09 20.04
C LEU A 187 8.12 -12.71 21.16
N PRO A 188 8.29 -12.36 22.45
CA PRO A 188 7.46 -12.90 23.53
C PRO A 188 5.97 -12.54 23.44
N GLU A 189 5.61 -11.46 22.72
CA GLU A 189 4.21 -11.03 22.54
C GLU A 189 3.45 -11.88 21.51
N VAL A 190 4.16 -12.70 20.72
CA VAL A 190 3.56 -13.45 19.62
C VAL A 190 3.04 -14.80 20.12
N GLU A 191 1.73 -14.94 20.26
CA GLU A 191 1.13 -16.16 20.81
C GLU A 191 1.28 -17.40 19.91
N LYS A 192 1.21 -17.21 18.59
CA LYS A 192 1.21 -18.34 17.64
C LYS A 192 2.63 -18.81 17.35
N GLU A 193 2.97 -20.03 17.78
CA GLU A 193 4.30 -20.65 17.58
C GLU A 193 4.77 -20.62 16.11
N SER A 194 3.87 -20.89 15.16
CA SER A 194 4.20 -20.81 13.72
C SER A 194 4.69 -19.43 13.27
N LYS A 195 4.25 -18.34 13.93
CA LYS A 195 4.68 -16.98 13.65
C LYS A 195 5.97 -16.63 14.38
N GLN A 196 6.13 -17.10 15.62
CA GLN A 196 7.40 -17.00 16.35
C GLN A 196 8.54 -17.61 15.53
N LYS A 197 8.36 -18.84 15.01
CA LYS A 197 9.36 -19.53 14.17
C LYS A 197 9.75 -18.74 12.92
N ARG A 198 8.80 -18.02 12.30
CA ARG A 198 9.08 -17.15 11.14
C ARG A 198 9.94 -15.96 11.53
N ILE A 199 9.64 -15.30 12.65
CA ILE A 199 10.41 -14.17 13.17
C ILE A 199 11.82 -14.62 13.58
N GLU A 200 11.94 -15.73 14.32
CA GLU A 200 13.23 -16.30 14.69
C GLU A 200 14.10 -16.61 13.47
N LYS A 201 13.50 -17.14 12.39
CA LYS A 201 14.23 -17.41 11.14
C LYS A 201 14.82 -16.13 10.56
N VAL A 202 14.09 -15.00 10.62
CA VAL A 202 14.59 -13.69 10.18
C VAL A 202 15.73 -13.21 11.09
N ILE A 203 15.56 -13.28 12.41
CA ILE A 203 16.61 -12.89 13.38
C ILE A 203 17.90 -13.72 13.16
N ARG A 204 17.78 -15.04 13.00
CA ARG A 204 18.93 -15.91 12.74
C ARG A 204 19.66 -15.56 11.43
N LYS A 205 18.94 -15.07 10.41
CA LYS A 205 19.58 -14.59 9.17
C LYS A 205 20.30 -13.27 9.37
N CYS A 206 19.81 -12.40 10.26
CA CYS A 206 20.49 -11.14 10.59
C CYS A 206 21.81 -11.40 11.32
N ASN A 207 21.87 -12.43 12.18
CA ASN A 207 23.05 -12.77 12.97
C ASN A 207 24.10 -13.61 12.22
N ARG A 208 23.91 -13.84 10.91
CA ARG A 208 24.89 -14.48 10.02
C ARG A 208 25.59 -13.40 9.21
#